data_AF-A0A3B9M6K4-F1
#
_entry.id   AF-A0A3B9M6K4-F1
#
_cell.length_a   1.000
_cell.length_b   1.000
_cell.length_c   1.000
_cell.angle_alpha   90.00
_cell.angle_beta   90.00
_cell.angle_gamma   90.00
#
_symmetry.space_group_name_H-M   'P 1'
#
loop_
_entity.id
_entity.type
_entity.pdbx_description
1 polymer ?
#
loop_
_entity_poly.entity_id
_entity_poly.type
_entity_poly.pdbx_seq_one_letter_code
_entity_poly.pdbx_strand_id
1 'polypeptide(L)' 'DHFRMIGGLEDSRSVVHLAELFVLADKAGLLQDPELAGTRIRQVMALAGVAGT' A
#
# COMPACT_ATOMS: atom_id res chain seq x y z
N ASP A 1 -1.46 -13.82 -1.88
CA ASP A 1 -2.23 -12.85 -1.09
C ASP A 1 -2.56 -11.65 -1.95
N HIS A 2 -3.74 -11.04 -1.84
CA HIS A 2 -4.28 -10.06 -2.79
C HIS A 2 -4.65 -8.73 -2.13
N PHE A 3 -4.66 -7.64 -2.91
CA PHE A 3 -5.27 -6.36 -2.51
C PHE A 3 -6.56 -6.16 -3.31
N ARG A 4 -7.62 -6.84 -2.88
CA ARG A 4 -8.95 -6.84 -3.50
C ARG A 4 -10.00 -6.75 -2.42
N MET A 5 -11.06 -5.98 -2.67
CA MET A 5 -12.20 -5.82 -1.78
C MET A 5 -13.50 -6.07 -2.55
N ILE A 6 -14.56 -6.41 -1.83
CA ILE A 6 -15.88 -6.60 -2.43
C ILE A 6 -16.32 -5.30 -3.10
N GLY A 7 -16.84 -5.40 -4.32
CA GLY A 7 -17.32 -4.24 -5.07
C GLY A 7 -16.22 -3.33 -5.62
N GLY A 8 -14.95 -3.76 -5.64
CA GLY A 8 -13.84 -2.95 -6.15
C GLY A 8 -13.44 -1.80 -5.22
N LEU A 9 -13.81 -1.90 -3.94
CA LEU A 9 -13.55 -0.83 -2.96
C LEU A 9 -12.06 -0.58 -2.69
N GLU A 10 -11.17 -1.48 -3.12
CA GLU A 10 -9.73 -1.26 -3.08
C GLU A 10 -9.27 -0.03 -3.89
N ASP A 11 -10.05 0.36 -4.91
CA ASP A 11 -9.78 1.51 -5.78
C ASP A 11 -10.52 2.79 -5.34
N SER A 12 -11.21 2.74 -4.20
CA SER A 12 -11.94 3.90 -3.65
C SER A 12 -11.03 5.02 -3.12
N ARG A 13 -9.70 4.80 -3.13
CA ARG A 13 -8.68 5.74 -2.68
C ARG A 13 -7.59 5.81 -3.74
N SER A 14 -7.07 7.02 -3.97
CA SER A 14 -5.96 7.20 -4.89
C SER A 14 -4.70 6.50 -4.39
N VAL A 15 -3.81 6.15 -5.33
CA VAL A 15 -2.50 5.57 -5.00
C VAL A 15 -1.68 6.47 -4.05
N VAL A 16 -1.80 7.79 -4.20
CA VAL A 16 -1.13 8.76 -3.32
C VAL A 16 -1.66 8.66 -1.89
N HIS A 17 -2.97 8.50 -1.70
CA HIS A 17 -3.55 8.30 -0.38
C HIS A 17 -3.06 7.01 0.27
N LEU A 18 -2.97 5.91 -0.49
CA LEU A 18 -2.45 4.65 0.02
C LEU A 18 -0.97 4.75 0.43
N ALA A 19 -0.16 5.48 -0.34
CA ALA A 19 1.24 5.74 0.00
C ALA A 19 1.37 6.58 1.28
N GLU A 20 0.57 7.64 1.42
CA GLU A 20 0.56 8.47 2.63
C GLU A 20 0.11 7.67 3.85
N LEU A 21 -0.94 6.86 3.72
CA LEU A 21 -1.41 5.96 4.77
C LEU A 21 -0.32 4.98 5.23
N PHE A 22 0.44 4.42 4.29
CA PHE A 22 1.58 3.55 4.61
C PHE A 22 2.65 4.28 5.42
N VAL A 23 3.05 5.49 4.99
CA VAL A 23 4.05 6.31 5.71
C VAL A 23 3.57 6.69 7.11
N LEU A 24 2.28 7.01 7.26
CA LEU A 24 1.71 7.33 8.57
C LEU A 24 1.65 6.10 9.49
N ALA A 25 1.30 4.93 8.95
CA ALA A 25 1.30 3.69 9.71
C ALA A 25 2.69 3.31 10.21
N ASP A 26 3.73 3.50 9.37
CA ASP A 26 5.12 3.28 9.74
C ASP A 26 5.56 4.22 10.88
N LYS A 27 5.31 5.54 10.73
CA LYS A 27 5.60 6.54 11.77
C LYS A 27 4.89 6.26 13.09
N ALA A 28 3.70 5.67 13.04
CA ALA A 28 2.93 5.29 14.21
C ALA A 28 3.33 3.93 14.80
N GLY A 29 4.27 3.20 14.19
CA GLY A 29 4.69 1.87 14.63
C GLY A 29 3.61 0.81 14.49
N LEU A 30 2.67 0.99 13.56
CA LEU A 30 1.52 0.10 13.36
C LEU A 30 1.81 -1.06 12.38
N LEU A 31 2.97 -1.06 11.74
CA LEU A 31 3.38 -2.14 10.84
C LEU A 31 3.97 -3.29 11.66
N GLN A 32 3.21 -4.38 11.82
CA GLN A 32 3.65 -5.56 12.57
C GLN A 32 4.92 -6.21 11.96
N ASP A 33 4.99 -6.24 10.63
CA ASP A 33 6.16 -6.70 9.87
C ASP A 33 6.49 -5.65 8.79
N PRO A 34 7.42 -4.73 9.08
CA PRO A 34 7.77 -3.64 8.15
C PRO A 34 8.34 -4.13 6.82
N GLU A 35 9.09 -5.23 6.80
CA GLU A 35 9.72 -5.77 5.59
C GLU A 35 8.66 -6.37 4.65
N LEU A 36 7.74 -7.16 5.21
CA LEU A 36 6.62 -7.70 4.46
C LEU A 36 5.69 -6.58 3.98
N ALA A 37 5.40 -5.60 4.83
CA ALA A 37 4.57 -4.45 4.48
C ALA A 37 5.20 -3.63 3.34
N GLY A 38 6.51 -3.37 3.42
CA GLY A 38 7.29 -2.71 2.37
C GLY A 38 7.25 -3.46 1.03
N THR A 39 7.35 -4.79 1.07
CA THR A 39 7.27 -5.62 -0.14
C THR A 39 5.88 -5.55 -0.78
N ARG A 40 4.82 -5.58 0.03
CA ARG A 40 3.44 -5.50 -0.46
C ARG A 40 3.08 -4.14 -1.02
N ILE A 41 3.44 -3.05 -0.33
CA ILE A 41 3.14 -1.70 -0.84
C ILE A 41 3.88 -1.42 -2.15
N ARG A 42 5.13 -1.90 -2.31
CA ARG A 42 5.86 -1.80 -3.59
C ARG A 42 5.11 -2.47 -4.74
N GLN A 43 4.51 -3.64 -4.51
CA GLN A 43 3.71 -4.34 -5.53
C GLN A 43 2.45 -3.54 -5.90
N VAL A 44 1.75 -2.97 -4.91
CA VAL A 44 0.58 -2.11 -5.16
C VAL A 44 0.97 -0.87 -5.97
N MET A 45 2.08 -0.21 -5.60
CA MET A 45 2.59 0.97 -6.30
C MET A 45 3.01 0.65 -7.75
N ALA A 46 3.67 -0.49 -7.96
CA ALA A 46 4.04 -0.95 -9.30
C ALA A 46 2.81 -1.19 -10.21
N LEU A 47 1.74 -1.80 -9.67
CA LEU A 47 0.48 -1.97 -10.40
C LEU A 47 -0.20 -0.64 -10.74
N ALA A 48 0.00 0.38 -9.91
CA ALA A 48 -0.44 1.75 -10.17
C ALA A 48 0.50 2.53 -11.12
N GLY A 49 1.52 1.88 -11.69
CA GLY A 49 2.46 2.48 -12.64
C GLY A 49 3.61 3.27 -12.01
N VAL A 50 3.78 3.19 -10.68
CA VAL A 50 4.90 3.83 -9.98
C VAL A 50 6.09 2.87 -9.93
N ALA A 51 7.13 3.17 -10.70
CA ALA A 51 8.39 2.42 -10.65
C ALA A 51 9.21 2.86 -9.44
N GLY A 52 9.58 1.92 -8.57
CA GLY A 52 10.58 2.15 -7.53
C GLY A 52 11.99 2.03 -8.11
N THR A 53 12.74 3.13 -8.12
CA THR A 53 14.20 3.12 -8.29
C THR A 53 14.90 2.59 -7.05
#